data_AF-A0A844GFH3-F1
#
_entry.id   AF-A0A844GFH3-F1
#
_cell.length_a   1.000
_cell.length_b   1.000
_cell.length_c   1.000
_cell.angle_alpha   90.00
_cell.angle_beta   90.00
_cell.angle_gamma   90.00
#
_symmetry.space_group_name_H-M   'P 1'
#
loop_
_entity.id
_entity.type
_entity.pdbx_description
1 polymer ?
#
loop_
_entity_poly.entity_id
_entity_poly.type
_entity_poly.pdbx_seq_one_letter_code
_entity_poly.pdbx_strand_id
1 'polypeptide(L)'
;MLEQQVLAALSEHKHGRSTKELAQQLGHSVMELTSALLQLESQNKVNRRDVGNELIWQFGPGKHVVAEAKPNDKQNVPARLSGY
;
A
#
# COMPACT_ATOMS: atom_id res chain seq x y z
N MET A 1 -16.99 8.11 -12.14
CA MET A 1 -16.38 7.01 -11.35
C MET A 1 -14.87 7.11 -11.46
N LEU A 2 -14.22 7.88 -10.58
CA LEU A 2 -12.77 8.09 -10.62
C LEU A 2 -12.01 6.80 -10.25
N GLU A 3 -12.48 6.09 -9.22
CA GLU A 3 -11.90 4.84 -8.74
C GLU A 3 -11.77 3.76 -9.82
N GLN A 4 -12.79 3.58 -10.66
CA GLN A 4 -12.74 2.61 -11.75
C GLN A 4 -11.71 2.98 -12.83
N GLN A 5 -11.55 4.28 -13.13
CA GLN A 5 -10.54 4.75 -14.08
C GLN A 5 -9.13 4.54 -13.53
N VAL A 6 -8.94 4.78 -12.22
CA VAL A 6 -7.68 4.52 -11.53
C VAL A 6 -7.33 3.03 -11.54
N LEU A 7 -8.30 2.16 -11.26
CA LEU A 7 -8.11 0.71 -11.32
C LEU A 7 -7.79 0.25 -12.74
N ALA A 8 -8.47 0.76 -13.75
CA ALA A 8 -8.19 0.45 -15.16
C ALA A 8 -6.76 0.88 -15.53
N ALA A 9 -6.38 2.12 -15.22
CA ALA A 9 -5.04 2.64 -15.49
C ALA A 9 -3.95 1.84 -14.76
N LEU A 10 -4.17 1.44 -13.50
CA LEU A 10 -3.22 0.61 -12.77
C LEU A 10 -3.19 -0.83 -13.27
N SER A 11 -4.31 -1.38 -13.74
CA SER A 11 -4.39 -2.73 -14.28
C SER A 11 -3.69 -2.86 -15.63
N GLU A 12 -3.71 -1.81 -16.46
CA GLU A 12 -2.97 -1.76 -17.71
C GLU A 12 -1.45 -1.67 -17.48
N HIS A 13 -1.03 -1.09 -16.36
CA HIS A 13 0.38 -0.87 -16.04
C HIS A 13 0.91 -1.86 -14.99
N LYS A 14 1.49 -2.98 -15.45
CA LYS A 14 2.14 -4.00 -14.60
C LYS A 14 3.24 -3.46 -13.66
N HIS A 15 3.83 -2.32 -13.97
CA HIS A 15 4.96 -1.76 -13.22
C HIS A 15 4.58 -0.83 -12.05
N GLY A 16 3.29 -0.57 -11.86
CA GLY A 16 2.83 0.47 -10.93
C GLY A 16 3.06 1.88 -11.49
N ARG A 17 2.28 2.85 -11.00
CA ARG A 17 2.25 4.24 -11.47
C ARG A 17 2.32 5.19 -10.30
N SER A 18 3.01 6.31 -10.45
CA SER A 18 2.97 7.34 -9.42
C SER A 18 1.64 8.10 -9.41
N THR A 19 1.30 8.69 -8.26
CA THR A 19 0.09 9.52 -8.15
C THR A 19 0.09 10.68 -9.17
N LYS A 20 1.27 11.25 -9.44
CA LYS A 20 1.42 12.35 -10.41
C LYS A 20 1.20 11.87 -11.83
N GLU A 21 1.73 10.69 -12.19
CA GLU A 21 1.48 10.11 -13.51
C GLU A 21 0.01 9.80 -13.74
N LEU A 22 -0.68 9.24 -12.74
CA LEU A 22 -2.13 9.00 -12.82
C LEU A 22 -2.90 10.31 -12.97
N ALA A 23 -2.49 11.38 -12.27
CA ALA A 23 -3.07 12.71 -12.39
C ALA A 23 -2.92 13.27 -13.80
N GLN A 24 -1.73 13.13 -14.36
CA GLN A 24 -1.42 13.63 -15.69
C GLN A 24 -2.13 12.82 -16.79
N GLN A 25 -2.23 11.49 -16.63
CA GLN A 25 -2.89 10.61 -17.59
C GLN A 25 -4.40 10.74 -17.58
N LEU A 26 -5.00 10.83 -16.40
CA LEU A 26 -6.46 10.89 -16.25
C LEU A 26 -6.99 12.34 -16.28
N GLY A 27 -6.11 13.34 -16.28
CA GLY A 27 -6.49 14.76 -16.27
C GLY A 27 -7.18 15.21 -14.97
N HIS A 28 -6.94 14.50 -13.86
CA HIS A 28 -7.53 14.79 -12.55
C HIS A 28 -6.53 15.43 -11.59
N SER A 29 -7.05 16.11 -10.58
CA SER A 29 -6.19 16.67 -9.51
C SER A 29 -5.52 15.56 -8.73
N VAL A 30 -4.24 15.77 -8.38
CA VAL A 30 -3.46 14.85 -7.55
C VAL A 30 -4.20 14.54 -6.24
N MET A 31 -4.83 15.54 -5.61
CA MET A 31 -5.58 15.34 -4.36
C MET A 31 -6.76 14.37 -4.53
N GLU A 32 -7.54 14.52 -5.60
CA GLU A 32 -8.69 13.63 -5.84
C GLU A 32 -8.23 12.20 -6.07
N LEU A 33 -7.13 12.03 -6.81
CA LEU A 33 -6.54 10.72 -7.04
C LEU A 33 -5.94 10.12 -5.78
N THR A 34 -5.25 10.90 -4.95
CA THR A 34 -4.74 10.44 -3.65
C THR A 34 -5.88 9.93 -2.79
N SER A 35 -7.00 10.67 -2.73
CA SER A 35 -8.19 10.24 -1.98
C SER A 35 -8.78 8.94 -2.53
N ALA A 36 -8.93 8.82 -3.85
CA ALA A 36 -9.43 7.60 -4.48
C ALA A 36 -8.49 6.41 -4.27
N LEU A 37 -7.17 6.61 -4.34
CA LEU A 37 -6.16 5.58 -4.13
C LEU A 37 -6.14 5.09 -2.69
N LEU A 38 -6.25 5.99 -1.71
CA LEU A 38 -6.40 5.64 -0.28
C LEU A 38 -7.67 4.82 -0.04
N GLN A 39 -8.79 5.19 -0.67
CA GLN A 39 -10.04 4.44 -0.60
C GLN A 39 -9.86 3.02 -1.16
N LEU A 40 -9.22 2.90 -2.32
CA LEU A 40 -8.94 1.62 -2.99
C LEU A 40 -7.93 0.76 -2.21
N GLU A 41 -6.95 1.38 -1.53
CA GLU A 41 -6.02 0.74 -0.62
C GLU A 41 -6.76 0.12 0.57
N SER A 42 -7.67 0.88 1.18
CA SER A 42 -8.52 0.37 2.26
C SER A 42 -9.39 -0.81 1.82
N GLN A 43 -9.77 -0.86 0.55
CA GLN A 43 -10.50 -1.98 -0.06
C GLN A 43 -9.59 -3.13 -0.51
N ASN A 44 -8.29 -3.08 -0.24
CA ASN A 44 -7.30 -4.06 -0.70
C ASN A 44 -7.28 -4.27 -2.22
N LYS A 45 -7.69 -3.27 -3.01
CA LYS A 45 -7.71 -3.35 -4.48
C LYS A 45 -6.40 -2.89 -5.12
N VAL A 46 -5.66 -2.03 -4.42
CA VAL A 46 -4.37 -1.47 -4.85
C VAL A 46 -3.38 -1.49 -3.69
N ASN A 47 -2.10 -1.41 -4.01
CA ASN A 47 -1.02 -1.26 -3.04
C ASN A 47 -0.21 -0.01 -3.31
N ARG A 48 0.31 0.60 -2.24
CA ARG A 48 1.33 1.65 -2.35
C ARG A 48 2.71 1.12 -2.01
N ARG A 49 3.70 1.59 -2.76
CA ARG A 49 5.12 1.48 -2.43
C ARG A 49 5.71 2.88 -2.33
N ASP A 50 6.43 3.11 -1.25
CA ASP A 50 7.25 4.31 -1.11
C ASP A 50 8.62 4.03 -1.76
N VAL A 51 8.94 4.77 -2.81
CA VAL A 51 10.22 4.66 -3.51
C VAL A 51 10.93 6.02 -3.40
N GLY A 52 11.55 6.25 -2.25
CA GLY A 52 12.32 7.45 -1.95
C GLY A 52 11.44 8.65 -1.60
N ASN A 53 10.92 9.35 -2.60
CA ASN A 53 10.05 10.53 -2.43
C ASN A 53 8.81 10.47 -3.35
N GLU A 54 8.49 9.28 -3.84
CA GLU A 54 7.36 9.07 -4.74
C GLU A 54 6.55 7.85 -4.32
N LEU A 55 5.23 8.05 -4.21
CA LEU A 55 4.26 6.99 -3.94
C LEU A 55 3.86 6.33 -5.24
N ILE A 56 4.31 5.08 -5.40
CA ILE A 56 4.00 4.22 -6.54
C ILE A 56 2.84 3.32 -6.17
N TRP A 57 1.75 3.41 -6.93
CA TRP A 57 0.55 2.61 -6.76
C TRP A 57 0.55 1.45 -7.74
N GLN A 58 0.11 0.28 -7.32
CA GLN A 58 0.06 -0.90 -8.18
C GLN A 58 -1.28 -1.62 -8.02
N PHE A 59 -1.83 -2.05 -9.16
CA PHE A 59 -3.04 -2.86 -9.19
C PHE A 59 -2.75 -4.26 -8.67
N GLY A 60 -3.66 -4.76 -7.83
CA GLY A 60 -3.66 -6.14 -7.39
C GLY A 60 -4.06 -6.25 -5.93
N PRO A 61 -4.64 -7.40 -5.54
CA PRO A 61 -4.88 -7.69 -4.13
C PRO A 61 -3.53 -7.73 -3.44
N GLY A 62 -3.27 -6.69 -2.66
CA GLY A 62 -2.13 -6.68 -1.77
C GLY A 62 -2.26 -7.80 -0.79
N LYS A 63 -1.28 -8.69 -0.75
CA LYS A 63 -0.88 -9.17 0.57
C LYS A 63 -0.54 -7.92 1.34
N HIS A 64 -1.43 -7.52 2.24
CA HIS A 64 -1.12 -6.66 3.38
C HIS A 64 0.14 -7.25 4.04
N VAL A 65 1.32 -6.86 3.57
CA VAL A 65 2.46 -6.72 4.44
C VAL A 65 2.22 -5.40 5.15
N VAL A 66 1.18 -5.38 5.99
CA VAL A 66 1.31 -4.67 7.25
C VAL A 66 2.64 -5.19 7.79
N ALA A 67 3.66 -4.35 7.77
CA ALA A 67 4.69 -4.49 8.76
C ALA A 67 3.91 -4.46 10.06
N GLU A 68 3.58 -5.64 10.59
CA GLU A 68 3.11 -5.80 11.94
C GLU A 68 4.14 -5.03 12.75
N ALA A 69 3.76 -3.84 13.19
CA ALA A 69 4.45 -3.16 14.24
C ALA A 69 4.42 -4.19 15.37
N LYS A 70 5.55 -4.89 15.55
CA LYS A 70 5.71 -5.95 16.52
C LYS A 70 5.02 -5.46 17.80
N PRO A 71 3.98 -6.12 18.31
CA PRO A 71 3.56 -5.84 19.66
C PRO A 71 4.76 -6.20 20.52
N ASN A 72 5.43 -5.16 21.00
CA ASN A 72 6.54 -5.27 21.92
C ASN A 72 5.94 -5.66 23.28
N ASP A 73 5.51 -6.93 23.43
CA ASP A 73 5.14 -7.46 24.73
C ASP A 73 6.35 -8.20 25.32
N LYS A 74 7.06 -7.47 26.17
CA LYS A 74 8.05 -8.01 27.07
C LYS A 74 7.37 -8.95 28.08
N GLN A 75 7.40 -10.25 27.84
CA GLN A 75 7.14 -11.29 28.86
C GLN A 75 8.13 -12.45 28.64
N ASN A 76 9.30 -12.44 29.29
CA ASN A 76 9.60 -13.13 30.57
C ASN A 76 9.39 -14.66 30.46
N VAL A 77 10.38 -15.56 30.38
CA VAL A 77 11.49 -15.89 31.30
C VAL A 77 12.51 -16.82 30.59
N PRO A 78 13.82 -16.82 30.92
CA PRO A 78 14.70 -17.93 30.59
C PRO A 78 14.56 -19.04 31.65
N ALA A 79 13.95 -20.17 31.30
CA ALA A 79 14.04 -21.39 32.10
C ALA A 79 15.47 -21.97 31.97
N ARG A 80 16.34 -21.54 32.88
CA ARG A 80 17.70 -22.06 33.04
C ARG A 80 17.64 -23.44 33.70
N LEU A 81 18.27 -24.42 33.06
CA LEU A 81 18.59 -25.76 33.57
C LEU A 81 19.25 -25.71 34.96
N SER A 82 18.82 -26.61 35.85
CA SER A 82 19.57 -27.27 36.94
C SER A 82 18.58 -28.30 37.55
N GLY A 83 18.77 -29.61 37.58
CA GLY A 83 20.01 -30.37 37.69
C GLY A 83 20.53 -30.32 39.11
N TYR A 84 19.91 -31.07 40.03
CA TYR A 84 20.48 -31.69 41.25
C TYR A 84 19.52 -32.75 41.78
#